data_AF-A0A316DC14-F1
#
_entry.id   AF-A0A316DC14-F1
#
_cell.length_a   1.000
_cell.length_b   1.000
_cell.length_c   1.000
_cell.angle_alpha   90.00
_cell.angle_beta   90.00
_cell.angle_gamma   90.00
#
_symmetry.space_group_name_H-M   'P 1'
#
loop_
_entity.id
_entity.type
_entity.pdbx_description
1 polymer ?
#
loop_
_entity_poly.entity_id
_entity_poly.type
_entity_poly.pdbx_seq_one_letter_code
_entity_poly.pdbx_strand_id
1 'polypeptide(L)'
;MNIIGNKYKIDLGMAKATLDIHSDSSLTFTIIEQNGNEVNVSETVKTKIVELRPSLFQVTWKEENGKTITQIQDYENEIIYSNVTLPNGQFINLKGTIKQADK
;
A
#
# COMPACT_ATOMS: atom_id res chain seq x y z
N MET A 1 -11.17 -8.97 -10.08
CA MET A 1 -9.72 -9.23 -10.17
C MET A 1 -9.28 -9.88 -8.87
N ASN A 2 -8.43 -10.92 -8.88
CA ASN A 2 -7.89 -11.47 -7.64
C ASN A 2 -6.55 -10.78 -7.32
N ILE A 3 -6.47 -10.12 -6.17
CA ILE A 3 -5.25 -9.42 -5.72
C ILE A 3 -4.44 -10.23 -4.72
N ILE A 4 -5.04 -11.27 -4.13
CA ILE A 4 -4.40 -12.15 -3.16
C ILE A 4 -3.40 -13.07 -3.86
N GLY A 5 -2.23 -13.24 -3.25
CA GLY A 5 -1.09 -14.00 -3.78
C GLY A 5 -0.26 -13.23 -4.81
N ASN A 6 -0.54 -11.93 -5.00
CA ASN A 6 0.18 -11.08 -5.95
C ASN A 6 0.98 -10.01 -5.22
N LYS A 7 2.07 -9.61 -5.89
CA LYS A 7 2.93 -8.50 -5.48
C LYS A 7 2.72 -7.31 -6.40
N TYR A 8 2.68 -6.13 -5.82
CA TYR A 8 2.50 -4.87 -6.53
C TYR A 8 3.63 -3.90 -6.18
N LYS A 9 4.08 -3.11 -7.15
CA LYS A 9 4.95 -1.97 -6.93
C LYS A 9 4.10 -0.71 -6.92
N ILE A 10 4.30 0.13 -5.91
CA ILE A 10 3.68 1.45 -5.82
C ILE A 10 4.73 2.54 -5.89
N ASP A 11 4.35 3.65 -6.50
CA ASP A 11 5.14 4.89 -6.53
C ASP A 11 4.24 6.05 -6.11
N LEU A 12 4.47 6.59 -4.92
CA LEU A 12 3.73 7.71 -4.31
C LEU A 12 4.49 9.04 -4.45
N GLY A 13 5.48 9.12 -5.33
CA GLY A 13 6.34 10.28 -5.54
C GLY A 13 7.41 10.45 -4.45
N MET A 14 7.00 10.55 -3.18
CA MET A 14 7.93 10.68 -2.05
C MET A 14 8.44 9.33 -1.52
N ALA A 15 7.78 8.24 -1.88
CA ALA A 15 8.15 6.90 -1.48
C ALA A 15 7.75 5.89 -2.56
N LYS A 16 8.61 4.89 -2.78
CA LYS A 16 8.31 3.71 -3.57
C LYS A 16 8.31 2.51 -2.65
N ALA A 17 7.36 1.60 -2.85
CA ALA A 17 7.26 0.40 -2.05
C ALA A 17 6.77 -0.78 -2.89
N THR A 18 6.97 -1.99 -2.37
CA THR A 18 6.25 -3.17 -2.83
C THR A 18 5.21 -3.58 -1.80
N LEU A 19 4.05 -4.04 -2.26
CA LEU A 19 2.97 -4.61 -1.48
C LEU A 19 2.82 -6.08 -1.88
N ASP A 20 3.13 -7.00 -0.97
CA ASP A 20 2.97 -8.44 -1.15
C ASP A 20 1.71 -8.88 -0.38
N ILE A 21 0.65 -9.24 -1.11
CA ILE A 21 -0.67 -9.51 -0.53
C ILE A 21 -0.82 -11.01 -0.29
N HIS A 22 -0.51 -11.46 0.92
CA HIS A 22 -0.52 -12.90 1.26
C HIS A 22 -1.93 -13.48 1.36
N SER A 23 -2.87 -12.71 1.90
CA SER A 23 -4.26 -13.13 2.13
C SER A 23 -5.19 -11.92 2.22
N ASP A 24 -6.47 -12.16 2.49
CA ASP A 24 -7.47 -11.12 2.75
C ASP A 24 -7.19 -10.27 4.02
N SER A 25 -6.26 -10.71 4.86
CA SER A 25 -5.98 -10.14 6.17
C SER A 25 -4.48 -10.03 6.50
N SER A 26 -3.59 -10.27 5.54
CA SER A 26 -2.14 -10.15 5.71
C SER A 26 -1.47 -9.58 4.46
N LEU A 27 -0.58 -8.60 4.67
CA LEU A 27 0.22 -7.95 3.64
C LEU A 27 1.62 -7.68 4.19
N THR A 28 2.65 -7.89 3.38
CA THR A 28 3.99 -7.35 3.67
C THR A 28 4.24 -6.15 2.78
N PHE A 29 4.53 -4.99 3.36
CA PHE A 29 5.05 -3.88 2.59
C PHE A 29 6.57 -3.84 2.73
N THR A 30 7.25 -3.39 1.68
CA THR A 30 8.68 -3.09 1.69
C THR A 30 8.88 -1.74 1.04
N ILE A 31 9.30 -0.74 1.81
CA ILE A 31 9.71 0.56 1.28
C ILE A 31 11.10 0.37 0.68
N ILE A 32 11.23 0.68 -0.61
CA ILE A 32 12.46 0.51 -1.40
C ILE A 32 13.15 1.86 -1.67
N GLU A 33 12.39 2.95 -1.65
CA GLU A 33 12.91 4.31 -1.83
C GLU A 33 12.09 5.28 -0.98
N GLN A 34 12.76 6.23 -0.32
CA GLN A 34 12.12 7.30 0.42
C GLN A 34 12.89 8.61 0.22
N ASN A 35 12.21 9.66 -0.23
CA ASN A 35 12.79 10.98 -0.54
C ASN A 35 14.04 10.87 -1.43
N GLY A 36 14.00 9.99 -2.44
CA GLY A 36 15.10 9.77 -3.39
C GLY A 36 16.25 8.91 -2.87
N ASN A 37 16.19 8.40 -1.64
CA ASN A 37 17.20 7.50 -1.09
C ASN A 37 16.70 6.07 -1.09
N GLU A 38 17.55 5.13 -1.52
CA GLU A 38 17.27 3.71 -1.38
C GLU A 38 17.19 3.32 0.11
N VAL A 39 16.15 2.57 0.43
CA VAL A 39 15.91 2.03 1.77
C VAL A 39 15.42 0.59 1.64
N ASN A 40 15.46 -0.18 2.71
CA ASN A 40 14.90 -1.53 2.72
C ASN A 40 14.23 -1.78 4.07
N VAL A 41 13.08 -1.15 4.25
CA VAL A 41 12.27 -1.26 5.48
C VAL A 41 11.03 -2.06 5.14
N SER A 42 10.80 -3.14 5.88
CA SER A 42 9.68 -4.03 5.62
C SER A 42 8.95 -4.43 6.89
N GLU A 43 7.63 -4.58 6.79
CA GLU A 43 6.78 -5.02 7.87
C GLU A 43 5.62 -5.85 7.32
N THR A 44 5.25 -6.91 8.04
CA THR A 44 4.04 -7.70 7.78
C THR A 44 2.94 -7.23 8.70
N VAL A 45 1.84 -6.77 8.12
CA VAL A 45 0.74 -6.12 8.82
C VAL A 45 -0.56 -6.90 8.65
N LYS A 46 -1.39 -6.86 9.69
CA LYS A 46 -2.78 -7.30 9.58
C LYS A 46 -3.57 -6.27 8.79
N THR A 47 -4.20 -6.70 7.71
CA THR A 47 -4.99 -5.84 6.84
C THR A 47 -6.49 -6.07 7.01
N LYS A 48 -7.27 -5.10 6.59
CA LYS A 48 -8.65 -5.28 6.16
C LYS A 48 -8.76 -4.82 4.71
N ILE A 49 -9.15 -5.75 3.85
CA ILE A 49 -9.35 -5.53 2.41
C ILE A 49 -10.85 -5.58 2.11
N VAL A 50 -11.35 -4.56 1.39
CA VAL A 50 -12.74 -4.49 0.94
C VAL A 50 -12.74 -4.17 -0.55
N GLU A 51 -13.35 -5.02 -1.37
CA GLU A 51 -13.64 -4.68 -2.77
C GLU A 51 -14.81 -3.69 -2.80
N LEU A 52 -14.58 -2.49 -3.33
CA LEU A 52 -15.61 -1.44 -3.43
C LEU A 52 -16.43 -1.60 -4.72
N ARG A 53 -15.77 -2.03 -5.78
CA ARG A 53 -16.31 -2.42 -7.10
C ARG A 53 -15.24 -3.29 -7.80
N PRO A 54 -15.54 -3.91 -8.96
CA PRO A 54 -14.53 -4.68 -9.69
C PRO A 54 -13.24 -3.89 -9.90
N SER A 55 -12.11 -4.49 -9.49
CA SER A 55 -10.75 -3.93 -9.62
C SER A 55 -10.46 -2.66 -8.81
N LEU A 56 -11.34 -2.29 -7.87
CA LEU A 56 -11.14 -1.18 -6.93
C LEU A 56 -11.25 -1.67 -5.49
N PHE A 57 -10.17 -1.55 -4.74
CA PHE A 57 -10.10 -2.07 -3.38
C PHE A 57 -9.75 -0.97 -2.38
N GLN A 58 -10.39 -1.01 -1.21
CA GLN A 58 -9.91 -0.32 -0.03
C GLN A 58 -9.06 -1.28 0.80
N VAL A 59 -7.82 -0.90 1.09
CA VAL A 59 -6.90 -1.67 1.94
C VAL A 59 -6.50 -0.82 3.13
N THR A 60 -6.70 -1.33 4.34
CA THR A 60 -6.40 -0.61 5.58
C THR A 60 -5.55 -1.44 6.51
N TRP A 61 -4.60 -0.80 7.19
CA TRP A 61 -3.78 -1.42 8.23
C TRP A 61 -3.23 -0.38 9.20
N LYS A 62 -2.62 -0.89 10.27
CA LYS A 62 -1.85 -0.12 11.24
C LYS A 62 -0.45 -0.75 11.33
N GLU A 63 0.58 0.09 11.22
CA GLU A 63 1.97 -0.28 11.45
C GLU A 63 2.26 -0.37 12.97
N GLU A 64 3.29 -1.12 13.35
CA GLU A 64 3.75 -1.26 14.74
C GLU A 64 4.06 0.10 15.38
N ASN A 65 4.62 1.03 14.62
CA ASN A 65 4.96 2.39 15.06
C ASN A 65 3.73 3.29 15.33
N GLY A 66 2.51 2.79 15.10
CA GLY A 66 1.26 3.50 15.36
C GLY A 66 0.69 4.25 14.16
N LYS A 67 1.39 4.34 13.01
CA LYS A 67 0.81 4.89 11.79
C LYS A 67 -0.37 4.06 11.33
N THR A 68 -1.43 4.72 10.87
CA THR A 68 -2.54 4.05 10.22
C THR A 68 -2.60 4.42 8.75
N ILE A 69 -2.80 3.44 7.89
CA ILE A 69 -2.80 3.62 6.45
C ILE A 69 -4.16 3.17 5.92
N THR A 70 -4.75 3.99 5.06
CA THR A 70 -5.91 3.63 4.24
C THR A 70 -5.59 3.91 2.79
N GLN A 71 -5.64 2.88 1.97
CA GLN A 71 -5.40 2.97 0.53
C GLN A 71 -6.67 2.67 -0.26
N ILE A 72 -6.87 3.43 -1.33
CA ILE A 72 -7.77 3.09 -2.42
C ILE A 72 -6.89 2.68 -3.61
N GLN A 73 -6.96 1.41 -3.98
CA GLN A 73 -6.15 0.79 -5.03
C GLN A 73 -7.04 0.53 -6.24
N ASP A 74 -6.89 1.35 -7.27
CA ASP A 74 -7.58 1.23 -8.55
C ASP A 74 -6.65 0.54 -9.55
N TYR A 75 -6.81 -0.78 -9.67
CA TYR A 75 -5.95 -1.60 -10.52
C TYR A 75 -6.28 -1.49 -12.01
N GLU A 76 -7.51 -1.07 -12.34
CA GLU A 76 -7.93 -0.85 -13.72
C GLU A 76 -7.25 0.39 -14.30
N ASN A 77 -7.14 1.45 -13.50
CA ASN A 77 -6.52 2.71 -13.91
C ASN A 77 -5.05 2.82 -13.47
N GLU A 78 -4.50 1.82 -12.78
CA GLU A 78 -3.15 1.82 -12.18
C GLU A 78 -2.89 3.00 -11.23
N ILE A 79 -3.92 3.45 -10.51
CA ILE A 79 -3.86 4.59 -9.58
C ILE A 79 -4.01 4.10 -8.14
N ILE A 80 -3.22 4.68 -7.24
CA ILE A 80 -3.38 4.49 -5.81
C ILE A 80 -3.53 5.82 -5.09
N TYR A 81 -4.47 5.89 -4.15
CA TYR A 81 -4.58 6.97 -3.18
C TYR A 81 -4.21 6.40 -1.81
N SER A 82 -3.27 7.02 -1.10
CA SER A 82 -2.80 6.56 0.20
C SER A 82 -2.97 7.65 1.24
N ASN A 83 -3.81 7.40 2.22
CA ASN A 83 -4.04 8.27 3.36
C ASN A 83 -3.28 7.70 4.55
N VAL A 84 -2.28 8.44 5.03
CA VAL A 84 -1.48 8.07 6.20
C VAL A 84 -1.83 9.01 7.34
N THR A 85 -2.16 8.45 8.49
CA THR A 85 -2.25 9.21 9.75
C THR A 85 -1.06 8.86 10.60
N LEU A 86 -0.24 9.86 10.89
CA LEU A 86 0.91 9.72 11.78
C LEU A 86 0.46 9.54 13.24
N PRO A 87 1.32 9.00 14.13
CA PRO A 87 0.97 8.82 15.55
C PRO A 87 0.56 10.11 16.26
N ASN A 88 1.03 11.28 15.77
CA ASN A 88 0.65 12.60 16.28
C ASN A 88 -0.69 13.13 15.72
N GLY A 89 -1.40 12.33 14.91
CA GLY A 89 -2.69 12.71 14.29
C GLY A 89 -2.56 13.50 12.98
N GLN A 90 -1.34 13.81 12.52
CA GLN A 90 -1.16 14.50 11.25
C GLN A 90 -1.58 13.62 10.06
N PHE A 91 -2.33 14.20 9.13
CA PHE A 91 -2.70 13.55 7.87
C PHE A 91 -1.67 13.83 6.78
N ILE A 92 -1.35 12.79 6.02
CA ILE A 92 -0.60 12.86 4.77
C ILE A 92 -1.43 12.14 3.71
N ASN A 93 -1.77 12.85 2.63
CA ASN A 93 -2.54 12.30 1.52
C ASN A 93 -1.64 12.24 0.29
N LEU A 94 -1.46 11.03 -0.23
CA LEU A 94 -0.61 10.76 -1.38
C LEU A 94 -1.44 10.18 -2.51
N LYS A 95 -1.06 10.53 -3.74
CA LYS A 95 -1.55 9.89 -4.95
C LYS A 95 -0.35 9.36 -5.71
N GLY A 96 -0.49 8.17 -6.28
CA GLY A 96 0.58 7.52 -6.99
C GLY A 96 0.09 6.51 -8.01
N THR A 97 1.03 5.67 -8.45
CA THR A 97 0.76 4.55 -9.34
C THR A 97 0.83 3.22 -8.60
N ILE A 98 0.09 2.24 -9.08
CA ILE A 98 0.15 0.85 -8.63
C ILE A 98 0.22 -0.05 -9.86
N LYS A 99 1.24 -0.91 -9.91
CA LYS A 99 1.42 -1.87 -10.99
C LYS A 99 1.75 -3.23 -10.41
N GLN A 100 1.32 -4.30 -11.06
CA GLN A 100 1.74 -5.64 -10.66
C GLN A 100 3.25 -5.75 -10.86
N ALA A 101 3.96 -6.27 -9.85
CA ALA A 101 5.39 -6.53 -9.98
C ALA A 101 5.60 -7.73 -10.91
N ASP A 102 6.65 -7.69 -11.72
CA ASP A 102 7.07 -8.83 -12.52
C ASP A 102 7.37 -10.03 -11.60
N LYS A 103 7.03 -11.23 -12.06
CA LYS A 103 7.28 -12.49 -11.33
C LYS A 103 8.76 -12.82 -11.23
#